data_AF-A0A5C8UC04-F1
#
_entry.id   AF-A0A5C8UC04-F1
#
_cell.length_a   1.000
_cell.length_b   1.000
_cell.length_c   1.000
_cell.angle_alpha   90.00
_cell.angle_beta   90.00
_cell.angle_gamma   90.00
#
_symmetry.space_group_name_H-M   'P 1'
#
loop_
_entity.id
_entity.type
_entity.pdbx_description
1 polymer ?
#
loop_
_entity_poly.entity_id
_entity_poly.type
_entity_poly.pdbx_seq_one_letter_code
_entity_poly.pdbx_strand_id
1 'polypeptide(L)'
;MQALSPTAQKRQKATEALHRRPEQRAAYFRRAIVPTVEIRFPLPPKTTTSFFRIGETRVCTPRYREWIGKAVLAISTTVPVPGRISGLCDVDIYMPAFSGKPENRTAPCLDAAAQAGIIAAASDQFVREVRPHPGAEANSIRMVLTSIPVDEQDAADIELRHRAGHAPKLIAASLGISVGQVETVIAGMRR
;
A
#
# COMPACT_ATOMS: atom_id res chain seq x y z
N MET A 1 23.99 -25.84 -21.50
CA MET A 1 23.00 -24.80 -21.15
C MET A 1 23.68 -23.44 -21.29
N GLN A 2 23.35 -22.64 -22.31
CA GLN A 2 23.95 -21.31 -22.48
C GLN A 2 23.37 -20.34 -21.47
N ALA A 3 24.23 -19.66 -20.70
CA ALA A 3 23.82 -18.64 -19.75
C ALA A 3 23.24 -17.42 -20.51
N LEU A 4 22.08 -16.95 -20.07
CA LEU A 4 21.42 -15.78 -20.65
C LEU A 4 22.30 -14.53 -20.53
N SER A 5 22.25 -13.64 -21.52
CA SER A 5 22.98 -12.37 -21.49
C SER A 5 22.50 -11.49 -20.32
N PRO A 6 23.36 -10.60 -19.76
CA PRO A 6 23.01 -9.75 -18.61
C PRO A 6 21.76 -8.89 -18.86
N THR A 7 21.54 -8.46 -20.10
CA THR A 7 20.36 -7.68 -20.52
C THR A 7 19.10 -8.53 -20.56
N ALA A 8 19.19 -9.77 -21.02
CA ALA A 8 18.09 -10.73 -21.01
C ALA A 8 17.72 -11.13 -19.57
N GLN A 9 18.71 -11.33 -18.70
CA GLN A 9 18.48 -11.58 -17.27
C GLN A 9 17.79 -10.41 -16.56
N LYS A 10 18.17 -9.17 -16.87
CA LYS A 10 17.48 -7.96 -16.35
C LYS A 10 16.03 -7.88 -16.81
N ARG A 11 15.76 -8.15 -18.10
CA ARG A 11 14.39 -8.17 -18.65
C ARG A 11 13.56 -9.27 -18.00
N GLN A 12 14.11 -10.48 -17.85
CA GLN A 12 13.41 -11.60 -17.24
C GLN A 12 13.09 -11.35 -15.76
N LYS A 13 14.04 -10.80 -14.99
CA LYS A 13 13.79 -10.34 -13.61
C LYS A 13 12.74 -9.23 -13.53
N ALA A 14 12.70 -8.32 -14.49
CA ALA A 14 11.68 -7.28 -14.57
C ALA A 14 10.30 -7.87 -14.88
N THR A 15 10.21 -8.84 -15.79
CA THR A 15 8.97 -9.56 -16.11
C THR A 15 8.49 -10.40 -14.92
N GLU A 16 9.39 -11.13 -14.25
CA GLU A 16 9.07 -11.88 -13.02
C GLU A 16 8.60 -10.96 -11.89
N ALA A 17 9.21 -9.77 -11.73
CA ALA A 17 8.75 -8.77 -10.78
C ALA A 17 7.36 -8.22 -11.13
N LEU A 18 7.00 -8.18 -12.42
CA LEU A 18 5.68 -7.77 -12.90
C LEU A 18 4.58 -8.81 -12.56
N HIS A 19 4.93 -10.10 -12.53
CA HIS A 19 4.00 -11.20 -12.23
C HIS A 19 3.92 -11.57 -10.74
N ARG A 20 4.72 -10.93 -9.89
CA ARG A 20 4.60 -11.12 -8.44
C ARG A 20 3.28 -10.54 -7.95
N ARG A 21 2.63 -11.30 -7.06
CA ARG A 21 1.47 -10.79 -6.35
C ARG A 21 1.85 -9.51 -5.59
N PRO A 22 0.96 -8.52 -5.45
CA PRO A 22 1.31 -7.23 -4.86
C PRO A 22 1.99 -7.35 -3.49
N GLU A 23 1.54 -8.30 -2.66
CA GLU A 23 2.09 -8.60 -1.34
C GLU A 23 3.51 -9.22 -1.36
N GLN A 24 3.98 -9.70 -2.51
CA GLN A 24 5.31 -10.29 -2.69
C GLN A 24 6.36 -9.27 -3.19
N ARG A 25 5.95 -8.02 -3.43
CA ARG A 25 6.85 -6.96 -3.89
C ARG A 25 7.80 -6.59 -2.76
N ALA A 26 9.09 -6.46 -3.08
CA ALA A 26 10.12 -6.15 -2.09
C ALA A 26 9.89 -4.81 -1.37
N ALA A 27 9.34 -3.82 -2.07
CA ALA A 27 9.01 -2.51 -1.51
C ALA A 27 7.96 -2.59 -0.39
N TYR A 28 7.04 -3.56 -0.48
CA TYR A 28 6.04 -3.84 0.54
C TYR A 28 6.62 -4.78 1.61
N PHE A 29 6.98 -6.02 1.24
CA PHE A 29 7.31 -7.08 2.20
C PHE A 29 8.46 -6.73 3.18
N ARG A 30 9.41 -5.88 2.79
CA ARG A 30 10.55 -5.48 3.64
C ARG A 30 10.21 -4.46 4.72
N ARG A 31 9.05 -3.81 4.66
CA ARG A 31 8.65 -2.81 5.67
C ARG A 31 8.10 -3.50 6.92
N ALA A 32 8.38 -2.90 8.07
CA ALA A 32 7.81 -3.34 9.34
C ALA A 32 6.28 -3.20 9.32
N ILE A 33 5.59 -4.20 9.85
CA ILE A 33 4.13 -4.16 10.01
C ILE A 33 3.78 -3.26 11.19
N VAL A 34 2.85 -2.34 10.99
CA VAL A 34 2.36 -1.43 12.01
C VAL A 34 0.83 -1.32 11.93
N PRO A 35 0.14 -1.02 13.04
CA PRO A 35 -1.32 -0.88 13.02
C PRO A 35 -1.79 0.42 12.37
N THR A 36 -0.95 1.46 12.39
CA THR A 36 -1.27 2.76 11.82
C THR A 36 -0.04 3.36 11.15
N VAL A 37 -0.24 3.95 9.96
CA VAL A 37 0.79 4.69 9.22
C VAL A 37 0.26 6.07 8.88
N GLU A 38 0.97 7.12 9.26
CA GLU A 38 0.80 8.46 8.68
C GLU A 38 1.90 8.70 7.64
N ILE A 39 1.51 9.13 6.43
CA ILE A 39 2.43 9.57 5.38
C ILE A 39 2.03 10.94 4.88
N ARG A 40 3.03 11.69 4.38
CA ARG A 40 2.83 12.96 3.71
C ARG A 40 3.54 12.98 2.36
N PHE A 41 2.89 13.56 1.36
CA PHE A 41 3.45 13.66 0.02
C PHE A 41 2.81 14.82 -0.77
N PRO A 42 3.44 15.27 -1.88
CA PRO A 42 2.95 16.40 -2.67
C PRO A 42 1.59 16.14 -3.32
N LEU A 43 0.82 17.20 -3.57
CA LEU A 43 -0.45 17.12 -4.28
C LEU A 43 -0.32 16.48 -5.68
N PRO A 44 -1.24 15.59 -6.10
CA PRO A 44 -1.25 15.03 -7.44
C PRO A 44 -1.51 16.09 -8.51
N PRO A 45 -1.11 15.84 -9.77
CA PRO A 45 -1.59 16.64 -10.89
C PRO A 45 -3.12 16.55 -11.01
N LYS A 46 -3.75 17.52 -11.68
CA LYS A 46 -5.18 17.44 -12.01
C LYS A 46 -5.43 16.22 -12.91
N THR A 47 -6.47 15.42 -12.60
CA THR A 47 -6.70 14.12 -13.25
C THR A 47 -6.94 14.15 -14.74
N THR A 48 -7.43 15.26 -15.27
CA THR A 48 -7.56 15.48 -16.71
C THR A 48 -6.23 15.37 -17.46
N THR A 49 -5.10 15.46 -16.75
CA THR A 49 -3.74 15.32 -17.28
C THR A 49 -3.04 14.04 -16.82
N SER A 50 -3.72 13.13 -16.12
CA SER A 50 -3.09 11.92 -15.58
C SER A 50 -3.09 10.75 -16.55
N PHE A 51 -4.04 10.73 -17.49
CA PHE A 51 -4.19 9.64 -18.45
C PHE A 51 -4.59 10.16 -19.82
N PHE A 52 -4.13 9.47 -20.85
CA PHE A 52 -4.64 9.60 -22.22
C PHE A 52 -5.03 8.23 -22.75
N ARG A 53 -5.90 8.18 -23.76
CA ARG A 53 -6.30 6.93 -24.39
C ARG A 53 -5.46 6.67 -25.63
N ILE A 54 -4.99 5.44 -25.79
CA ILE A 54 -4.43 4.91 -27.04
C ILE A 54 -5.35 3.76 -27.45
N GLY A 55 -6.22 3.99 -28.44
CA GLY A 55 -7.33 3.08 -28.74
C GLY A 55 -8.22 2.88 -27.51
N GLU A 56 -8.42 1.63 -27.12
CA GLU A 56 -9.19 1.26 -25.92
C GLU A 56 -8.36 1.28 -24.63
N THR A 57 -7.04 1.42 -24.73
CA THR A 57 -6.14 1.35 -23.57
C THR A 57 -5.97 2.72 -22.91
N ARG A 58 -6.17 2.79 -21.59
CA ARG A 58 -5.85 3.97 -20.78
C ARG A 58 -4.37 3.93 -20.39
N VAL A 59 -3.61 4.95 -20.79
CA VAL A 59 -2.16 5.03 -20.55
C VAL A 59 -1.85 6.20 -19.61
N CYS A 60 -1.07 5.94 -18.55
CA CYS A 60 -0.58 6.97 -17.64
C CYS A 60 0.31 7.99 -18.38
N THR A 61 0.07 9.28 -18.18
CA THR A 61 0.91 10.35 -18.75
C THR A 61 2.30 10.38 -18.12
N PRO A 62 3.32 10.89 -18.83
CA PRO A 62 4.65 11.12 -18.25
C PRO A 62 4.60 11.96 -16.96
N ARG A 63 3.77 13.01 -16.95
CA ARG A 63 3.57 13.88 -15.78
C ARG A 63 3.04 13.12 -14.57
N TYR A 64 2.10 12.20 -14.77
CA TYR A 64 1.57 11.37 -13.69
C TYR A 64 2.63 10.42 -13.12
N ARG A 65 3.41 9.77 -14.00
CA ARG A 65 4.49 8.87 -13.59
C ARG A 65 5.58 9.61 -12.81
N GLU A 66 5.96 10.80 -13.27
CA GLU A 66 6.93 11.64 -12.59
C GLU A 66 6.45 12.05 -11.20
N TRP A 67 5.18 12.48 -11.09
CA TRP A 67 4.59 12.81 -9.80
C TRP A 67 4.57 11.61 -8.84
N ILE A 68 4.14 10.43 -9.32
CA ILE A 68 4.16 9.20 -8.53
C ILE A 68 5.58 8.91 -8.01
N GLY A 69 6.60 9.02 -8.88
CA GLY A 69 7.99 8.79 -8.47
C GLY A 69 8.44 9.75 -7.36
N LYS A 70 8.07 11.04 -7.47
CA LYS A 70 8.34 12.05 -6.44
C LYS A 70 7.60 11.77 -5.14
N ALA A 71 6.34 11.35 -5.20
CA ALA A 71 5.54 11.01 -4.02
C ALA A 71 6.12 9.77 -3.30
N VAL A 72 6.45 8.71 -4.04
CA VAL A 72 7.09 7.50 -3.49
C VAL A 72 8.43 7.82 -2.84
N LEU A 73 9.24 8.68 -3.47
CA LEU A 73 10.50 9.14 -2.90
C LEU A 73 10.25 9.88 -1.58
N ALA A 74 9.34 10.87 -1.56
CA ALA A 74 9.01 11.63 -0.36
C ALA A 74 8.56 10.74 0.81
N ILE A 75 7.69 9.76 0.54
CA ILE A 75 7.25 8.77 1.54
C ILE A 75 8.44 7.94 2.03
N SER A 76 9.30 7.46 1.12
CA SER A 76 10.39 6.54 1.46
C SER A 76 11.57 7.21 2.16
N THR A 77 11.74 8.53 1.98
CA THR A 77 12.78 9.32 2.64
C THR A 77 12.31 10.01 3.92
N THR A 78 11.03 9.82 4.29
CA THR A 78 10.52 10.30 5.58
C THR A 78 11.27 9.60 6.72
N VAL A 79 11.57 10.35 7.78
CA VAL A 79 12.20 9.84 9.01
C VAL A 79 11.24 10.04 10.19
N PRO A 80 10.88 8.97 10.94
CA PRO A 80 11.26 7.58 10.73
C PRO A 80 10.66 7.00 9.43
N VAL A 81 11.31 5.99 8.86
CA VAL A 81 10.82 5.30 7.65
C VAL A 81 9.45 4.69 7.96
N PRO A 82 8.39 5.02 7.19
CA PRO A 82 7.06 4.50 7.44
C PRO A 82 7.00 2.96 7.35
N GLY A 83 6.22 2.35 8.24
CA GLY A 83 5.88 0.93 8.16
C GLY A 83 4.92 0.61 7.01
N ARG A 84 4.33 -0.58 7.06
CA ARG A 84 3.24 -1.02 6.18
C ARG A 84 2.04 -1.50 7.00
N ILE A 85 0.86 -1.39 6.40
CA ILE A 85 -0.32 -2.11 6.87
C ILE A 85 -0.31 -3.50 6.24
N SER A 86 -0.55 -4.55 7.03
CA SER A 86 -0.74 -5.90 6.50
C SER A 86 -2.22 -6.22 6.39
N GLY A 87 -2.68 -6.53 5.17
CA GLY A 87 -4.08 -6.87 4.92
C GLY A 87 -4.97 -5.65 4.68
N LEU A 88 -6.24 -5.78 5.04
CA LEU A 88 -7.28 -4.78 4.81
C LEU A 88 -7.10 -3.57 5.73
N CYS A 89 -7.37 -2.37 5.21
CA CYS A 89 -7.25 -1.12 5.97
C CYS A 89 -8.32 -0.09 5.63
N ASP A 90 -8.52 0.84 6.56
CA ASP A 90 -9.22 2.10 6.30
C ASP A 90 -8.22 3.21 6.00
N VAL A 91 -8.62 4.15 5.15
CA VAL A 91 -7.77 5.24 4.69
C VAL A 91 -8.46 6.59 4.87
N ASP A 92 -7.83 7.47 5.63
CA ASP A 92 -8.24 8.86 5.78
C ASP A 92 -7.28 9.76 4.99
N ILE A 93 -7.81 10.58 4.07
CA ILE A 93 -6.98 11.44 3.20
C ILE A 93 -7.36 12.91 3.42
N TYR A 94 -6.48 13.63 4.11
CA TYR A 94 -6.61 15.06 4.36
C TYR A 94 -5.96 15.84 3.23
N MET A 95 -6.76 16.62 2.49
CA MET A 95 -6.30 17.39 1.34
C MET A 95 -6.92 18.79 1.29
N PRO A 96 -6.21 19.80 0.76
CA PRO A 96 -6.76 21.12 0.57
C PRO A 96 -7.99 21.10 -0.34
N ALA A 97 -8.85 22.11 -0.20
CA ALA A 97 -10.04 22.25 -1.03
C ALA A 97 -9.69 22.19 -2.53
N PHE A 98 -10.45 21.39 -3.28
CA PHE A 98 -10.25 21.23 -4.71
C PHE A 98 -11.60 21.21 -5.43
N SER A 99 -11.60 21.69 -6.67
CA SER A 99 -12.76 21.57 -7.56
C SER A 99 -12.79 20.18 -8.20
N GLY A 100 -13.93 19.51 -8.16
CA GLY A 100 -14.19 18.26 -8.88
C GLY A 100 -14.51 17.07 -7.98
N LYS A 101 -14.54 15.88 -8.59
CA LYS A 101 -14.88 14.62 -7.89
C LYS A 101 -13.75 14.15 -6.96
N PRO A 102 -14.00 13.77 -5.70
CA PRO A 102 -12.98 13.30 -4.76
C PRO A 102 -12.13 12.13 -5.25
N GLU A 103 -12.71 11.23 -6.03
CA GLU A 103 -12.04 10.04 -6.59
C GLU A 103 -10.84 10.43 -7.46
N ASN A 104 -10.87 11.63 -8.04
CA ASN A 104 -9.77 12.16 -8.82
C ASN A 104 -8.51 12.45 -7.97
N ARG A 105 -8.66 12.63 -6.67
CA ARG A 105 -7.54 12.87 -5.75
C ARG A 105 -7.21 11.62 -4.95
N THR A 106 -8.23 10.87 -4.52
CA THR A 106 -8.01 9.68 -3.69
C THR A 106 -7.30 8.55 -4.46
N ALA A 107 -7.66 8.29 -5.73
CA ALA A 107 -7.01 7.21 -6.49
C ALA A 107 -5.48 7.43 -6.67
N PRO A 108 -4.99 8.63 -7.06
CA PRO A 108 -3.56 8.91 -7.06
C PRO A 108 -2.86 8.74 -5.70
N CYS A 109 -3.54 9.05 -4.59
CA CYS A 109 -2.99 8.85 -3.25
C CYS A 109 -2.78 7.38 -2.93
N LEU A 110 -3.77 6.54 -3.27
CA LEU A 110 -3.69 5.09 -3.09
C LEU A 110 -2.60 4.48 -3.97
N ASP A 111 -2.47 4.94 -5.22
CA ASP A 111 -1.39 4.52 -6.12
C ASP A 111 -0.01 4.83 -5.51
N ALA A 112 0.18 6.02 -4.96
CA ALA A 112 1.43 6.41 -4.31
C ALA A 112 1.72 5.55 -3.07
N ALA A 113 0.73 5.31 -2.21
CA ALA A 113 0.87 4.45 -1.04
C ALA A 113 1.21 2.99 -1.41
N ALA A 114 0.57 2.45 -2.44
CA ALA A 114 0.84 1.10 -2.94
C ALA A 114 2.23 0.98 -3.55
N GLN A 115 2.68 1.97 -4.35
CA GLN A 115 4.02 1.96 -4.93
C GLN A 115 5.12 2.19 -3.89
N ALA A 116 4.85 2.98 -2.86
CA ALA A 116 5.75 3.12 -1.72
C ALA A 116 5.81 1.86 -0.85
N GLY A 117 4.86 0.93 -1.00
CA GLY A 117 4.80 -0.32 -0.24
C GLY A 117 4.16 -0.15 1.15
N ILE A 118 3.38 0.91 1.37
CA ILE A 118 2.62 1.10 2.60
C ILE A 118 1.42 0.14 2.65
N ILE A 119 0.79 -0.08 1.50
CA ILE A 119 -0.20 -1.13 1.24
C ILE A 119 0.28 -2.00 0.08
N ALA A 120 -0.26 -3.21 -0.04
CA ALA A 120 0.14 -4.11 -1.12
C ALA A 120 -0.35 -3.63 -2.49
N ALA A 121 -1.62 -3.22 -2.58
CA ALA A 121 -2.24 -2.67 -3.78
C ALA A 121 -3.38 -1.70 -3.43
N ALA A 122 -3.72 -0.83 -4.38
CA ALA A 122 -4.89 0.05 -4.33
C ALA A 122 -6.15 -0.69 -4.84
N SER A 123 -6.60 -1.71 -4.11
CA SER A 123 -7.78 -2.50 -4.45
C SER A 123 -8.62 -2.79 -3.22
N ASP A 124 -9.88 -3.18 -3.44
CA ASP A 124 -10.84 -3.62 -2.42
C ASP A 124 -10.32 -4.75 -1.50
N GLN A 125 -9.42 -5.60 -2.01
CA GLN A 125 -8.74 -6.62 -1.22
C GLN A 125 -7.88 -6.04 -0.07
N PHE A 126 -7.38 -4.81 -0.21
CA PHE A 126 -6.44 -4.20 0.75
C PHE A 126 -6.96 -2.87 1.33
N VAL A 127 -7.96 -2.27 0.72
CA VAL A 127 -8.56 -1.00 1.12
C VAL A 127 -10.06 -1.19 1.24
N ARG A 128 -10.57 -1.13 2.48
CA ARG A 128 -12.01 -1.26 2.77
C ARG A 128 -12.75 0.04 2.48
N GLU A 129 -12.22 1.14 3.02
CA GLU A 129 -12.87 2.43 2.99
C GLU A 129 -11.86 3.55 2.77
N VAL A 130 -12.28 4.57 2.01
CA VAL A 130 -11.47 5.76 1.72
C VAL A 130 -12.29 7.00 2.05
N ARG A 131 -11.84 7.75 3.05
CA ARG A 131 -12.53 8.94 3.57
C ARG A 131 -11.72 10.19 3.24
N PRO A 132 -12.17 11.00 2.27
CA PRO A 132 -11.55 12.29 2.01
C PRO A 132 -11.98 13.31 3.07
N HIS A 133 -11.03 14.02 3.64
CA HIS A 133 -11.24 15.05 4.65
C HIS A 133 -10.67 16.39 4.20
N PRO A 134 -11.27 17.53 4.60
CA PRO A 134 -10.62 18.83 4.45
C PRO A 134 -9.29 18.85 5.21
N GLY A 135 -8.22 19.18 4.50
CA GLY A 135 -6.88 19.35 5.04
C GLY A 135 -6.51 20.82 5.20
N ALA A 136 -5.65 21.11 6.19
CA ALA A 136 -5.13 22.46 6.42
C ALA A 136 -3.92 22.80 5.54
N GLU A 137 -3.22 21.79 5.00
CA GLU A 137 -2.01 22.00 4.22
C GLU A 137 -2.30 22.42 2.77
N ALA A 138 -1.66 23.49 2.30
CA ALA A 138 -1.92 24.05 0.97
C ALA A 138 -1.32 23.22 -0.18
N ASN A 139 -0.18 22.54 0.06
CA ASN A 139 0.65 21.95 -1.00
C ASN A 139 0.95 20.46 -0.81
N SER A 140 0.39 19.85 0.23
CA SER A 140 0.65 18.46 0.56
C SER A 140 -0.65 17.71 0.86
N ILE A 141 -0.54 16.39 0.92
CA ILE A 141 -1.58 15.50 1.41
C ILE A 141 -1.04 14.85 2.66
N ARG A 142 -1.89 14.79 3.70
CA ARG A 142 -1.70 13.90 4.84
C ARG A 142 -2.61 12.70 4.66
N MET A 143 -2.05 11.50 4.66
CA MET A 143 -2.80 10.26 4.52
C MET A 143 -2.51 9.39 5.74
N VAL A 144 -3.58 8.92 6.38
CA VAL A 144 -3.53 8.01 7.53
C VAL A 144 -4.14 6.70 7.11
N LEU A 145 -3.41 5.61 7.31
CA LEU A 145 -3.86 4.25 7.02
C LEU A 145 -3.93 3.48 8.33
N THR A 146 -5.05 2.81 8.57
CA THR A 146 -5.32 2.11 9.83
C THR A 146 -5.72 0.66 9.53
N SER A 147 -5.01 -0.30 10.09
CA SER A 147 -5.35 -1.72 10.00
C SER A 147 -6.70 -2.00 10.65
N ILE A 148 -7.48 -2.93 10.09
CA ILE A 148 -8.71 -3.38 10.74
C ILE A 148 -8.34 -4.10 12.05
N PRO A 149 -8.86 -3.66 13.21
CA PRO A 149 -8.57 -4.31 14.48
C PRO A 149 -9.11 -5.74 14.48
N VAL A 150 -8.42 -6.61 15.21
CA VAL A 150 -8.88 -7.95 15.57
C VAL A 150 -9.45 -7.85 16.97
N ASP A 151 -10.55 -8.54 17.25
CA ASP A 151 -11.10 -8.59 18.60
C ASP A 151 -10.12 -9.27 19.57
N GLU A 152 -10.27 -8.97 20.86
CA GLU A 152 -9.33 -9.43 21.88
C GLU A 152 -9.29 -10.96 22.02
N GLN A 153 -10.41 -11.64 21.77
CA GLN A 153 -10.51 -13.09 21.87
C GLN A 153 -9.75 -13.77 20.72
N ASP A 154 -9.96 -13.32 19.49
CA ASP A 154 -9.22 -13.79 18.32
C ASP A 154 -7.74 -13.41 18.42
N ALA A 155 -7.41 -12.24 18.96
CA ALA A 155 -6.02 -11.85 19.20
C ALA A 155 -5.31 -12.81 20.16
N ALA A 156 -5.97 -13.22 21.24
CA ALA A 156 -5.45 -14.20 22.17
C ALA A 156 -5.30 -15.60 21.53
N ASP A 157 -6.24 -16.04 20.69
CA ASP A 157 -6.13 -17.32 19.98
C ASP A 157 -5.00 -17.30 18.93
N ILE A 158 -4.83 -16.17 18.22
CA ILE A 158 -3.68 -15.95 17.32
C ILE A 158 -2.37 -16.12 18.08
N GLU A 159 -2.24 -15.48 19.23
CA GLU A 159 -1.03 -15.56 20.05
C GLU A 159 -0.76 -17.00 20.52
N LEU A 160 -1.78 -17.70 21.03
CA LEU A 160 -1.67 -19.07 21.48
C LEU A 160 -1.20 -20.00 20.35
N ARG A 161 -1.86 -19.93 19.19
CA ARG A 161 -1.53 -20.76 18.02
C ARG A 161 -0.18 -20.40 17.42
N HIS A 162 0.19 -19.12 17.42
CA HIS A 162 1.50 -18.69 16.94
C HIS A 162 2.62 -19.25 17.82
N ARG A 163 2.47 -19.20 19.15
CA ARG A 163 3.42 -19.81 20.11
C ARG A 163 3.49 -21.32 19.97
N ALA A 164 2.39 -21.97 19.57
CA ALA A 164 2.34 -23.39 19.23
C ALA A 164 2.99 -23.74 17.87
N GLY A 165 3.51 -22.74 17.13
CA GLY A 165 4.22 -22.94 15.86
C GLY A 165 3.31 -23.04 14.64
N HIS A 166 2.01 -22.72 14.76
CA HIS A 166 1.11 -22.72 13.61
C HIS A 166 1.46 -21.59 12.62
N ALA A 167 1.43 -21.92 11.33
CA ALA A 167 1.67 -20.95 10.28
C ALA A 167 0.54 -19.89 10.21
N PRO A 168 0.84 -18.60 9.94
CA PRO A 168 -0.17 -17.54 9.91
C PRO A 168 -1.37 -17.82 8.99
N LYS A 169 -1.15 -18.53 7.87
CA LYS A 169 -2.22 -18.94 6.95
C LYS A 169 -3.22 -19.91 7.57
N LEU A 170 -2.75 -20.83 8.42
CA LEU A 170 -3.60 -21.81 9.10
C LEU A 170 -4.41 -21.14 10.21
N ILE A 171 -3.78 -20.21 10.94
CA ILE A 171 -4.46 -19.41 11.96
C ILE A 171 -5.57 -18.58 11.31
N ALA A 172 -5.26 -17.85 10.24
CA ALA A 172 -6.21 -17.04 9.47
C ALA A 172 -7.41 -17.87 8.98
N ALA A 173 -7.15 -19.03 8.38
CA ALA A 173 -8.19 -19.93 7.89
C ALA A 173 -9.09 -20.46 9.02
N SER A 174 -8.53 -20.75 10.20
CA SER A 174 -9.31 -21.26 11.33
C SER A 174 -10.20 -20.21 11.99
N LEU A 175 -9.77 -18.94 11.98
CA LEU A 175 -10.49 -17.83 12.60
C LEU A 175 -11.42 -17.11 11.60
N GLY A 176 -11.32 -17.42 10.31
CA GLY A 176 -12.10 -16.74 9.27
C GLY A 176 -11.67 -15.28 9.05
N ILE A 177 -10.44 -14.92 9.42
CA ILE A 177 -9.88 -13.58 9.26
C ILE A 177 -8.78 -13.55 8.20
N SER A 178 -8.32 -12.35 7.81
CA SER A 178 -7.27 -12.22 6.82
C SER A 178 -5.88 -12.58 7.38
N VAL A 179 -5.00 -13.11 6.54
CA VAL A 179 -3.59 -13.37 6.91
C VAL A 179 -2.89 -12.09 7.40
N GLY A 180 -3.22 -10.93 6.81
CA GLY A 180 -2.65 -9.66 7.21
C GLY A 180 -3.03 -9.23 8.63
N GLN A 181 -4.26 -9.52 9.07
CA GLN A 181 -4.69 -9.30 10.45
C GLN A 181 -3.88 -10.17 11.42
N VAL A 182 -3.70 -11.47 11.10
CA VAL A 182 -2.85 -12.37 11.90
C VAL A 182 -1.41 -11.86 11.98
N GLU A 183 -0.82 -11.46 10.84
CA GLU A 183 0.54 -10.91 10.82
C GLU A 183 0.67 -9.61 11.62
N THR A 184 -0.38 -8.78 11.65
CA THR A 184 -0.40 -7.53 12.43
C THR A 184 -0.36 -7.81 13.93
N VAL A 185 -1.15 -8.78 14.41
CA VAL A 185 -1.11 -9.21 15.82
C VAL A 185 0.26 -9.78 16.17
N ILE A 186 0.79 -10.70 15.35
CA ILE A 186 2.12 -11.30 15.56
C ILE A 186 3.24 -10.24 15.59
N ALA A 187 3.16 -9.23 14.72
CA ALA A 187 4.13 -8.14 14.70
C ALA A 187 4.06 -7.27 15.96
N GLY A 188 2.88 -7.11 16.55
CA GLY A 188 2.67 -6.43 17.83
C GLY A 188 3.32 -7.16 19.01
N MET A 189 3.30 -8.49 19.01
CA MET A 189 3.91 -9.32 20.07
C MET A 189 5.45 -9.22 20.15
N ARG A 190 6.11 -8.79 19.07
CA ARG A 190 7.58 -8.73 18.97
C ARG A 190 8.18 -7.42 19.52
N ARG A 191 7.34 -6.53 20.05
CA ARG A 191 7.72 -5.26 20.66
C ARG A 191 7.68 -5.36 22.17
#